data_AF-A0A819YC60-F1
#
_entry.id   AF-A0A819YC60-F1
#
_cell.length_a   1.000
_cell.length_b   1.000
_cell.length_c   1.000
_cell.angle_alpha   90.00
_cell.angle_beta   90.00
_cell.angle_gamma   90.00
#
_symmetry.space_group_name_H-M   'P 1'
#
loop_
_entity.id
_entity.type
_entity.pdbx_description
1 polymer ?
#
loop_
_entity_poly.entity_id
_entity_poly.type
_entity_poly.pdbx_seq_one_letter_code
_entity_poly.pdbx_strand_id
1 'polypeptide(L)'
;QPDDLPSKKPNMIPILIEKAACGIVEEGKYIGKPREAEKLAEMLREKKNAGVEEVWKLCAYIYTLESFLYKTLNAAMRLVGDKEHEQVWRSKVRTLGPFCLLLWDDPFNTKLTAKKTLYRGASLTKEQIAAYAKMAEDDKDYGSFQAYISCSRNRDKAEEFGNTLFIMQVEFAFIAELSSLSEYSAEEEELITPGVSFRVLSVKFDPRHKKDLNTFNTSSHEQTQSVLGARLASLNHNNLNDEVLRDLLRDVDLYNLTDADAVLLDDLLGFEGQCIRSGDINKEVRMVLLGGTGNG
;
A
#
# COMPACT_ATOMS: atom_id res chain seq x y z
N GLN A 1 17.76 0.09 7.44
CA GLN A 1 17.04 -0.24 6.19
C GLN A 1 17.44 -1.67 5.82
N PRO A 2 16.57 -2.46 5.18
CA PRO A 2 16.93 -3.82 4.79
C PRO A 2 18.11 -3.80 3.79
N ASP A 3 19.13 -4.63 3.99
CA ASP A 3 20.29 -4.75 3.09
C ASP A 3 19.95 -5.47 1.77
N ASP A 4 18.70 -5.93 1.63
CA ASP A 4 18.24 -6.81 0.56
C ASP A 4 17.40 -6.11 -0.52
N LEU A 5 17.39 -4.77 -0.53
CA LEU A 5 16.63 -4.00 -1.52
C LEU A 5 17.30 -4.03 -2.90
N PRO A 6 16.54 -4.00 -4.02
CA PRO A 6 17.08 -3.96 -5.38
C PRO A 6 18.14 -2.87 -5.60
N SER A 7 17.96 -1.71 -4.99
CA SER A 7 18.85 -0.54 -5.00
C SER A 7 20.18 -0.81 -4.31
N LYS A 8 20.23 -1.78 -3.39
CA LYS A 8 21.45 -2.26 -2.72
C LYS A 8 22.08 -3.46 -3.42
N LYS A 9 21.32 -4.18 -4.25
CA LYS A 9 21.78 -5.36 -5.01
C LYS A 9 21.42 -5.24 -6.51
N PRO A 10 22.10 -4.38 -7.28
CA PRO A 10 21.74 -4.12 -8.68
C PRO A 10 21.75 -5.36 -9.58
N ASN A 11 22.55 -6.37 -9.25
CA ASN A 11 22.59 -7.66 -9.96
C ASN A 11 21.29 -8.46 -9.84
N MET A 12 20.42 -8.17 -8.86
CA MET A 12 19.11 -8.81 -8.72
C MET A 12 18.04 -8.19 -9.63
N ILE A 13 18.23 -6.96 -10.10
CA ILE A 13 17.23 -6.23 -10.89
C ILE A 13 16.81 -7.01 -12.15
N PRO A 14 17.72 -7.55 -12.98
CA PRO A 14 17.33 -8.32 -14.16
C PRO A 14 16.49 -9.56 -13.83
N ILE A 15 16.76 -10.21 -12.68
CA ILE A 15 16.03 -11.39 -12.23
C ILE A 15 14.62 -10.99 -11.77
N LEU A 16 14.50 -9.91 -11.01
CA LEU A 16 13.22 -9.37 -10.56
C LEU A 16 12.33 -8.93 -11.72
N ILE A 17 12.92 -8.31 -12.74
CA ILE A 17 12.20 -7.91 -13.96
C ILE A 17 11.61 -9.12 -14.69
N GLU A 18 12.38 -10.20 -14.87
CA GLU A 18 11.84 -11.40 -15.52
C GLU A 18 10.74 -12.05 -14.68
N LYS A 19 10.92 -12.13 -13.36
CA LYS A 19 9.89 -12.65 -12.46
C LYS A 19 8.62 -11.80 -12.51
N ALA A 20 8.75 -10.46 -12.48
CA ALA A 20 7.64 -9.53 -12.59
C ALA A 20 6.91 -9.67 -13.95
N ALA A 21 7.66 -9.71 -15.05
CA ALA A 21 7.11 -9.88 -16.40
C ALA A 21 6.34 -11.21 -16.54
N CYS A 22 6.90 -12.32 -16.05
CA CYS A 22 6.23 -13.61 -16.05
C CYS A 22 4.95 -13.60 -15.19
N GLY A 23 5.01 -13.02 -13.99
CA GLY A 23 3.85 -12.92 -13.10
C GLY A 23 2.73 -12.06 -13.67
N ILE A 24 3.06 -10.93 -14.31
CA ILE A 24 2.08 -10.09 -15.03
C ILE A 24 1.37 -10.88 -16.13
N VAL A 25 2.12 -11.66 -16.92
CA VAL A 25 1.54 -12.53 -17.97
C VAL A 25 0.61 -13.60 -17.38
N GLU A 26 1.01 -14.24 -16.28
CA GLU A 26 0.19 -15.24 -15.58
C GLU A 26 -1.14 -14.63 -15.09
N GLU A 27 -1.06 -13.48 -14.43
CA GLU A 27 -2.24 -12.75 -13.94
C GLU A 27 -3.14 -12.28 -15.09
N GLY A 28 -2.55 -11.77 -16.16
CA GLY A 28 -3.26 -11.36 -17.37
C GLY A 28 -4.03 -12.51 -18.02
N LYS A 29 -3.43 -13.70 -18.11
CA LYS A 29 -4.10 -14.91 -18.61
C LYS A 29 -5.29 -15.27 -17.73
N TYR A 30 -5.11 -15.25 -16.41
CA TYR A 30 -6.15 -15.61 -15.45
C TYR A 30 -7.40 -14.72 -15.56
N ILE A 31 -7.22 -13.41 -15.77
CA ILE A 31 -8.33 -12.46 -15.87
C ILE A 31 -8.83 -12.21 -17.31
N GLY A 32 -8.34 -12.97 -18.30
CA GLY A 32 -8.76 -12.83 -19.69
C GLY A 32 -8.19 -11.61 -20.44
N LYS A 33 -7.05 -11.07 -20.00
CA LYS A 33 -6.33 -9.94 -20.63
C LYS A 33 -4.90 -10.30 -21.09
N PRO A 34 -4.69 -11.41 -21.83
CA PRO A 34 -3.34 -11.87 -22.18
C PRO A 34 -2.55 -10.89 -23.07
N ARG A 35 -3.21 -10.22 -24.03
CA ARG A 35 -2.52 -9.28 -24.94
C ARG A 35 -1.99 -8.04 -24.21
N GLU A 36 -2.80 -7.49 -23.30
CA GLU A 36 -2.39 -6.35 -22.48
C GLU A 36 -1.21 -6.76 -21.57
N ALA A 37 -1.27 -7.95 -20.99
CA ALA A 37 -0.22 -8.45 -20.10
C ALA A 37 1.11 -8.70 -20.80
N GLU A 38 1.10 -9.28 -22.01
CA GLU A 38 2.33 -9.46 -22.81
C GLU A 38 2.96 -8.09 -23.15
N LYS A 39 2.13 -7.09 -23.51
CA LYS A 39 2.63 -5.72 -23.76
C LYS A 39 3.31 -5.12 -22.53
N LEU A 40 2.69 -5.22 -21.34
CA LEU A 40 3.28 -4.72 -20.09
C LEU A 40 4.57 -5.46 -19.72
N ALA A 41 4.59 -6.77 -19.93
CA ALA A 41 5.76 -7.61 -19.68
C ALA A 41 6.92 -7.30 -20.64
N GLU A 42 6.63 -7.05 -21.92
CA GLU A 42 7.61 -6.62 -22.92
C GLU A 42 8.24 -5.28 -22.54
N MET A 43 7.44 -4.29 -22.16
CA MET A 43 7.93 -2.99 -21.66
C MET A 43 8.95 -3.17 -20.53
N LEU A 44 8.66 -4.03 -19.54
CA LEU A 44 9.59 -4.33 -18.44
C LEU A 44 10.89 -4.97 -18.94
N ARG A 45 10.79 -5.96 -19.84
CA ARG A 45 11.96 -6.68 -20.37
C ARG A 45 12.87 -5.77 -21.19
N GLU A 46 12.33 -4.78 -21.90
CA GLU A 46 13.12 -3.78 -22.65
C GLU A 46 14.05 -2.97 -21.73
N LYS A 47 13.65 -2.72 -20.48
CA LYS A 47 14.44 -1.96 -19.50
C LYS A 47 15.27 -2.84 -18.56
N LYS A 48 15.38 -4.15 -18.83
CA LYS A 48 16.07 -5.13 -17.97
C LYS A 48 17.47 -4.71 -17.51
N ASN A 49 18.22 -4.03 -18.37
CA ASN A 49 19.60 -3.62 -18.13
C ASN A 49 19.77 -2.09 -17.98
N ALA A 50 18.68 -1.34 -17.79
CA ALA A 50 18.70 0.13 -17.79
C ALA A 50 19.14 0.75 -16.44
N GLY A 51 19.35 -0.09 -15.40
CA GLY A 51 19.67 0.36 -14.04
C GLY A 51 18.42 0.63 -13.18
N VAL A 52 18.61 0.77 -11.87
CA VAL A 52 17.51 0.85 -10.89
C VAL A 52 16.56 2.01 -11.13
N GLU A 53 17.11 3.18 -11.45
CA GLU A 53 16.34 4.41 -11.67
C GLU A 53 15.37 4.29 -12.85
N GLU A 54 15.87 3.82 -13.99
CA GLU A 54 15.06 3.69 -15.21
C GLU A 54 14.03 2.57 -15.08
N VAL A 55 14.38 1.48 -14.39
CA VAL A 55 13.46 0.40 -14.08
C VAL A 55 12.34 0.88 -13.16
N TRP A 56 12.68 1.63 -12.11
CA TRP A 56 11.70 2.18 -11.19
C TRP A 56 10.75 3.16 -11.89
N LYS A 57 11.28 4.09 -12.71
CA LYS A 57 10.46 5.02 -13.50
C LYS A 57 9.48 4.29 -14.41
N LEU A 58 9.93 3.22 -15.06
CA LEU A 58 9.06 2.39 -15.89
C LEU A 58 7.98 1.68 -15.05
N CYS A 59 8.33 1.12 -13.90
CA CYS A 59 7.36 0.48 -13.01
C CYS A 59 6.31 1.47 -12.52
N ALA A 60 6.72 2.68 -12.17
CA ALA A 60 5.83 3.77 -11.81
C ALA A 60 4.90 4.12 -12.98
N TYR A 61 5.42 4.34 -14.19
CA TYR A 61 4.61 4.59 -15.37
C TYR A 61 3.60 3.46 -15.63
N ILE A 62 4.04 2.19 -15.63
CA ILE A 62 3.17 1.02 -15.82
C ILE A 62 2.05 0.98 -14.78
N TYR A 63 2.35 1.34 -13.52
CA TYR A 63 1.36 1.40 -12.46
C TYR A 63 0.28 2.47 -12.71
N THR A 64 0.65 3.60 -13.32
CA THR A 64 -0.30 4.69 -13.62
C THR A 64 -1.19 4.43 -14.84
N LEU A 65 -0.82 3.49 -15.72
CA LEU A 65 -1.63 3.14 -16.88
C LEU A 65 -3.01 2.66 -16.44
N GLU A 66 -4.05 2.96 -17.24
CA GLU A 66 -5.39 2.36 -17.07
C GLU A 66 -5.39 0.87 -17.45
N SER A 67 -4.66 0.08 -16.70
CA SER A 67 -4.42 -1.34 -16.93
C SER A 67 -5.08 -2.21 -15.89
N PHE A 68 -5.09 -3.52 -16.13
CA PHE A 68 -5.50 -4.46 -15.08
C PHE A 68 -4.51 -4.50 -13.91
N LEU A 69 -3.24 -4.21 -14.15
CA LEU A 69 -2.17 -4.55 -13.23
C LEU A 69 -2.33 -3.81 -11.90
N TYR A 70 -2.50 -2.49 -11.92
CA TYR A 70 -2.67 -1.72 -10.68
C TYR A 70 -3.96 -2.11 -9.93
N LYS A 71 -5.03 -2.46 -10.66
CA LYS A 71 -6.31 -2.91 -10.08
C LYS A 71 -6.11 -4.23 -9.35
N THR A 72 -5.51 -5.23 -10.00
CA THR A 72 -5.23 -6.55 -9.43
C THR A 72 -4.25 -6.47 -8.26
N LEU A 73 -3.18 -5.68 -8.41
CA LEU A 73 -2.17 -5.47 -7.39
C LEU A 73 -2.78 -4.85 -6.13
N ASN A 74 -3.50 -3.73 -6.26
CA ASN A 74 -4.13 -3.07 -5.13
C ASN A 74 -5.20 -3.94 -4.46
N ALA A 75 -5.95 -4.73 -5.25
CA ALA A 75 -6.92 -5.68 -4.71
C ALA A 75 -6.23 -6.79 -3.89
N ALA A 76 -5.16 -7.39 -4.42
CA ALA A 76 -4.40 -8.41 -3.72
C ALA A 76 -3.77 -7.88 -2.41
N MET A 77 -3.22 -6.67 -2.44
CA MET A 77 -2.63 -6.04 -1.26
C MET A 77 -3.64 -5.81 -0.13
N ARG A 78 -4.89 -5.47 -0.45
CA ARG A 78 -5.96 -5.29 0.55
C ARG A 78 -6.32 -6.57 1.29
N LEU A 79 -6.04 -7.74 0.69
CA LEU A 79 -6.30 -9.04 1.30
C LEU A 79 -5.13 -9.53 2.16
N VAL A 80 -3.98 -8.88 2.15
CA VAL A 80 -2.81 -9.38 2.89
C VAL A 80 -3.11 -9.38 4.39
N GLY A 81 -2.88 -10.52 5.02
CA GLY A 81 -3.13 -10.74 6.44
C GLY A 81 -4.56 -11.18 6.75
N ASP A 82 -5.45 -11.17 5.75
CA ASP A 82 -6.76 -11.82 5.87
C ASP A 82 -6.57 -13.35 5.87
N LYS A 83 -7.09 -13.98 6.93
CA LYS A 83 -7.01 -15.44 7.13
C LYS A 83 -7.98 -16.18 6.22
N GLU A 84 -9.16 -15.61 5.95
CA GLU A 84 -10.17 -16.23 5.09
C GLU A 84 -9.66 -16.33 3.65
N HIS A 85 -8.93 -15.29 3.21
CA HIS A 85 -8.41 -15.18 1.86
C HIS A 85 -6.92 -15.54 1.73
N GLU A 86 -6.36 -16.32 2.68
CA GLU A 86 -4.93 -16.57 2.77
C GLU A 86 -4.32 -17.15 1.49
N GLN A 87 -4.97 -18.19 0.95
CA GLN A 87 -4.51 -18.84 -0.27
C GLN A 87 -4.55 -17.90 -1.48
N VAL A 88 -5.55 -17.02 -1.53
CA VAL A 88 -5.71 -16.05 -2.61
C VAL A 88 -4.54 -15.06 -2.56
N TRP A 89 -4.32 -14.36 -1.46
CA TRP A 89 -3.29 -13.32 -1.43
C TRP A 89 -1.87 -13.91 -1.51
N ARG A 90 -1.62 -15.09 -0.94
CA ARG A 90 -0.31 -15.78 -1.10
C ARG A 90 -0.01 -16.13 -2.56
N SER A 91 -1.00 -16.61 -3.30
CA SER A 91 -0.82 -16.90 -4.73
C SER A 91 -0.46 -15.63 -5.51
N LYS A 92 -1.11 -14.49 -5.18
CA LYS A 92 -0.83 -13.19 -5.80
C LYS A 92 0.52 -12.60 -5.40
N VAL A 93 0.99 -12.84 -4.18
CA VAL A 93 2.35 -12.44 -3.76
C VAL A 93 3.41 -13.11 -4.64
N ARG A 94 3.20 -14.38 -5.02
CA ARG A 94 4.13 -15.10 -5.90
C ARG A 94 4.25 -14.45 -7.29
N THR A 95 3.13 -14.01 -7.87
CA THR A 95 3.08 -13.45 -9.22
C THR A 95 3.38 -11.95 -9.25
N LEU A 96 2.81 -11.18 -8.33
CA LEU A 96 2.88 -9.71 -8.31
C LEU A 96 3.95 -9.15 -7.38
N GLY A 97 4.43 -9.92 -6.40
CA GLY A 97 5.44 -9.50 -5.43
C GLY A 97 6.72 -8.93 -6.05
N PRO A 98 7.30 -9.54 -7.11
CA PRO A 98 8.47 -8.98 -7.79
C PRO A 98 8.23 -7.58 -8.37
N PHE A 99 7.05 -7.34 -8.98
CA PHE A 99 6.70 -6.01 -9.48
C PHE A 99 6.50 -5.02 -8.33
N CYS A 100 5.80 -5.43 -7.26
CA CYS A 100 5.62 -4.61 -6.06
C CYS A 100 6.96 -4.17 -5.47
N LEU A 101 7.95 -5.06 -5.42
CA LEU A 101 9.28 -4.76 -4.88
C LEU A 101 10.04 -3.76 -5.75
N LEU A 102 9.98 -3.91 -7.07
CA LEU A 102 10.58 -2.96 -8.02
C LEU A 102 9.95 -1.56 -7.91
N LEU A 103 8.64 -1.48 -7.70
CA LEU A 103 7.93 -0.20 -7.52
C LEU A 103 8.17 0.43 -6.14
N TRP A 104 8.31 -0.40 -5.10
CA TRP A 104 8.46 0.06 -3.71
C TRP A 104 9.83 0.69 -3.44
N ASP A 105 10.88 0.15 -4.05
CA ASP A 105 12.26 0.58 -3.86
C ASP A 105 12.60 1.81 -4.71
N ASP A 106 11.95 2.93 -4.40
CA ASP A 106 12.15 4.23 -5.06
C ASP A 106 13.55 4.80 -4.76
N PRO A 107 14.46 4.84 -5.77
CA PRO A 107 15.82 5.33 -5.57
C PRO A 107 15.89 6.85 -5.39
N PHE A 108 14.81 7.59 -5.67
CA PHE A 108 14.72 9.04 -5.53
C PHE A 108 14.12 9.46 -4.19
N ASN A 109 13.62 8.51 -3.41
CA ASN A 109 12.89 8.80 -2.19
C ASN A 109 13.82 9.32 -1.10
N THR A 110 13.75 10.62 -0.85
CA THR A 110 14.62 11.33 0.11
C THR A 110 13.86 11.83 1.34
N LYS A 111 12.55 11.59 1.46
CA LYS A 111 11.72 12.26 2.49
C LYS A 111 10.69 11.35 3.15
N LEU A 112 10.94 11.00 4.41
CA LEU A 112 10.00 10.32 5.33
C LEU A 112 8.90 11.28 5.86
N THR A 113 9.11 12.59 5.75
CA THR A 113 8.21 13.61 6.30
C THR A 113 7.78 14.55 5.18
N ALA A 114 6.48 14.57 4.91
CA ALA A 114 5.91 15.42 3.89
C ALA A 114 4.67 16.08 4.47
N LYS A 115 4.85 17.21 5.16
CA LYS A 115 3.75 18.07 5.61
C LYS A 115 3.05 18.68 4.40
N LYS A 116 2.12 17.94 3.81
CA LYS A 116 1.38 18.37 2.61
C LYS A 116 -0.04 17.83 2.63
N THR A 117 -0.88 18.47 1.84
CA THR A 117 -2.26 18.02 1.63
C THR A 117 -2.36 17.32 0.29
N LEU A 118 -2.96 16.14 0.27
CA LEU A 118 -3.27 15.38 -0.93
C LEU A 118 -4.76 15.07 -1.03
N TYR A 119 -5.21 14.88 -2.26
CA TYR A 119 -6.61 14.69 -2.59
C TYR A 119 -6.81 13.39 -3.35
N ARG A 120 -7.91 12.69 -3.11
CA ARG A 120 -8.27 11.49 -3.89
C ARG A 120 -9.77 11.39 -4.01
N GLY A 121 -10.28 11.38 -5.24
CA GLY A 121 -11.67 11.00 -5.51
C GLY A 121 -11.82 9.48 -5.48
N ALA A 122 -12.92 8.98 -4.92
CA ALA A 122 -13.26 7.56 -4.97
C ALA A 122 -14.78 7.35 -4.94
N SER A 123 -15.21 6.20 -5.45
CA SER A 123 -16.59 5.74 -5.30
C SER A 123 -16.68 4.81 -4.10
N LEU A 124 -17.37 5.26 -3.04
CA LEU A 124 -17.64 4.48 -1.84
C LEU A 124 -19.11 4.11 -1.74
N THR A 125 -19.39 2.97 -1.13
CA THR A 125 -20.76 2.62 -0.72
C THR A 125 -21.17 3.41 0.53
N LYS A 126 -22.47 3.44 0.83
CA LYS A 126 -22.97 4.14 2.02
C LYS A 126 -22.43 3.52 3.31
N GLU A 127 -22.26 2.21 3.33
CA GLU A 127 -21.75 1.45 4.45
C GLU A 127 -20.27 1.78 4.71
N GLN A 128 -19.48 1.96 3.65
CA GLN A 128 -18.09 2.41 3.76
C GLN A 128 -17.99 3.85 4.28
N ILE A 129 -18.85 4.76 3.80
CA ILE A 129 -18.91 6.14 4.29
C ILE A 129 -19.31 6.16 5.77
N ALA A 130 -20.30 5.37 6.16
CA ALA A 130 -20.73 5.22 7.55
C ALA A 130 -19.61 4.66 8.46
N ALA A 131 -18.81 3.72 7.96
CA ALA A 131 -17.65 3.21 8.68
C ALA A 131 -16.61 4.32 8.94
N TYR A 132 -16.28 5.14 7.95
CA TYR A 132 -15.41 6.30 8.15
C TYR A 132 -16.00 7.36 9.09
N ALA A 133 -17.30 7.59 9.01
CA ALA A 133 -17.99 8.51 9.92
C ALA A 133 -17.87 8.03 11.38
N LYS A 134 -18.06 6.73 11.62
CA LYS A 134 -17.86 6.12 12.95
C LYS A 134 -16.43 6.24 13.44
N MET A 135 -15.43 6.00 12.59
CA MET A 135 -14.02 6.18 12.94
C MET A 135 -13.70 7.62 13.35
N ALA A 136 -14.42 8.61 12.81
CA ALA A 136 -14.22 10.02 13.17
C ALA A 136 -14.77 10.39 14.56
N GLU A 137 -15.59 9.51 15.18
CA GLU A 137 -16.15 9.73 16.52
C GLU A 137 -15.16 9.38 17.64
N ASP A 138 -14.13 8.57 17.35
CA ASP A 138 -13.09 8.15 18.30
C ASP A 138 -11.71 8.61 17.82
N ASP A 139 -11.07 9.50 18.58
CA ASP A 139 -9.78 10.06 18.22
C ASP A 139 -8.61 9.07 18.33
N LYS A 140 -8.88 7.88 18.87
CA LYS A 140 -7.97 6.74 18.97
C LYS A 140 -8.17 5.69 17.88
N ASP A 141 -9.22 5.79 17.07
CA ASP A 141 -9.44 4.83 15.99
C ASP A 141 -8.54 5.16 14.79
N TYR A 142 -7.87 4.13 14.27
CA TYR A 142 -6.94 4.25 13.15
C TYR A 142 -7.28 3.22 12.07
N GLY A 143 -7.21 3.67 10.83
CA GLY A 143 -7.22 2.81 9.65
C GLY A 143 -5.81 2.67 9.08
N SER A 144 -5.66 1.73 8.15
CA SER A 144 -4.41 1.58 7.38
C SER A 144 -4.71 1.30 5.91
N PHE A 145 -3.96 1.97 5.04
CA PHE A 145 -3.97 1.71 3.62
C PHE A 145 -3.05 0.52 3.30
N GLN A 146 -3.62 -0.67 3.16
CA GLN A 146 -2.86 -1.89 2.85
C GLN A 146 -2.24 -1.89 1.44
N ALA A 147 -2.77 -1.08 0.53
CA ALA A 147 -2.32 -0.94 -0.84
C ALA A 147 -1.72 0.44 -1.09
N TYR A 148 -1.07 0.60 -2.25
CA TYR A 148 -0.68 1.91 -2.75
C TYR A 148 -1.91 2.82 -2.92
N ILE A 149 -1.74 4.11 -2.63
CA ILE A 149 -2.78 5.12 -2.79
C ILE A 149 -2.29 6.21 -3.72
N SER A 150 -2.75 6.15 -4.96
CA SER A 150 -2.63 7.25 -5.92
C SER A 150 -3.48 8.43 -5.46
N CYS A 151 -2.84 9.59 -5.37
CA CYS A 151 -3.43 10.85 -4.92
C CYS A 151 -3.02 11.97 -5.87
N SER A 152 -3.71 13.09 -5.78
CA SER A 152 -3.43 14.31 -6.53
C SER A 152 -3.07 15.45 -5.59
N ARG A 153 -2.14 16.32 -6.01
CA ARG A 153 -1.95 17.64 -5.40
C ARG A 153 -3.03 18.63 -5.82
N ASN A 154 -3.66 18.38 -6.97
CA ASN A 154 -4.71 19.20 -7.54
C ASN A 154 -6.09 18.73 -7.06
N ARG A 155 -6.67 19.49 -6.13
CA ARG A 155 -8.01 19.20 -5.59
C ARG A 155 -9.07 19.10 -6.68
N ASP A 156 -9.09 20.06 -7.61
CA ASP A 156 -10.13 20.15 -8.64
C ASP A 156 -10.12 18.90 -9.51
N LYS A 157 -8.93 18.39 -9.84
CA LYS A 157 -8.75 17.13 -10.56
C LYS A 157 -9.25 15.94 -9.76
N ALA A 158 -8.86 15.80 -8.49
CA ALA A 158 -9.35 14.72 -7.64
C ALA A 158 -10.89 14.74 -7.48
N GLU A 159 -11.49 15.93 -7.45
CA GLU A 159 -12.94 16.12 -7.36
C GLU A 159 -13.70 15.69 -8.62
N GLU A 160 -13.05 15.42 -9.74
CA GLU A 160 -13.72 14.88 -10.94
C GLU A 160 -14.14 13.41 -10.73
N PHE A 161 -13.53 12.70 -9.77
CA PHE A 161 -13.71 11.25 -9.60
C PHE A 161 -14.65 10.87 -8.45
N GLY A 162 -15.49 9.86 -8.69
CA GLY A 162 -16.30 9.18 -7.68
C GLY A 162 -17.36 10.03 -6.98
N ASN A 163 -17.91 9.51 -5.87
CA ASN A 163 -18.91 10.19 -5.04
C ASN A 163 -18.34 10.73 -3.71
N THR A 164 -17.06 10.47 -3.43
CA THR A 164 -16.38 10.84 -2.20
C THR A 164 -15.04 11.49 -2.53
N LEU A 165 -14.69 12.58 -1.83
CA LEU A 165 -13.35 13.17 -1.87
C LEU A 165 -12.65 12.94 -0.54
N PHE A 166 -11.48 12.31 -0.61
CA PHE A 166 -10.53 12.21 0.49
C PHE A 166 -9.64 13.45 0.48
N ILE A 167 -9.58 14.16 1.62
CA ILE A 167 -8.67 15.28 1.88
C ILE A 167 -7.69 14.80 2.95
N MET A 168 -6.46 14.51 2.55
CA MET A 168 -5.46 13.86 3.40
C MET A 168 -4.38 14.86 3.78
N GLN A 169 -4.31 15.21 5.06
CA GLN A 169 -3.13 15.86 5.62
C GLN A 169 -2.10 14.77 5.88
N VAL A 170 -1.05 14.74 5.07
CA VAL A 170 0.04 13.79 5.23
C VAL A 170 1.06 14.42 6.15
N GLU A 171 1.41 13.72 7.24
CA GLU A 171 2.49 14.13 8.15
C GLU A 171 3.71 13.24 7.90
N PHE A 172 3.48 11.92 7.83
CA PHE A 172 4.50 10.90 7.66
C PHE A 172 4.05 9.82 6.68
N ALA A 173 4.74 9.70 5.56
CA ALA A 173 4.58 8.62 4.58
C ALA A 173 5.76 8.66 3.61
N PHE A 174 6.10 7.51 3.04
CA PHE A 174 6.88 7.47 1.81
C PHE A 174 5.95 7.80 0.64
N ILE A 175 6.36 8.78 -0.17
CA ILE A 175 5.55 9.31 -1.26
C ILE A 175 6.44 9.51 -2.46
N ALA A 176 6.04 8.91 -3.58
CA ALA A 176 6.68 9.13 -4.87
C ALA A 176 5.93 10.20 -5.66
N GLU A 177 6.64 11.19 -6.20
CA GLU A 177 6.06 12.15 -7.13
C GLU A 177 6.02 11.54 -8.54
N LEU A 178 4.83 11.31 -9.08
CA LEU A 178 4.64 10.63 -10.35
C LEU A 178 4.21 11.57 -11.47
N SER A 179 4.04 12.86 -11.22
CA SER A 179 3.45 13.80 -12.19
C SER A 179 4.18 13.84 -13.54
N SER A 180 5.52 13.70 -13.55
CA SER A 180 6.32 13.66 -14.79
C SER A 180 6.41 12.28 -15.44
N LEU A 181 5.97 11.24 -14.74
CA LEU A 181 6.03 9.84 -15.18
C LEU A 181 4.66 9.27 -15.52
N SER A 182 3.59 9.86 -15.00
CA SER A 182 2.21 9.40 -15.15
C SER A 182 1.68 9.66 -16.55
N GLU A 183 0.84 8.75 -17.05
CA GLU A 183 0.02 8.98 -18.24
C GLU A 183 -0.88 10.23 -18.07
N TYR A 184 -1.24 10.55 -16.83
CA TYR A 184 -2.12 11.65 -16.46
C TYR A 184 -1.37 12.79 -15.76
N SER A 185 -0.33 13.34 -16.42
CA SER A 185 0.53 14.39 -15.84
C SER A 185 -0.23 15.59 -15.24
N ALA A 186 -1.37 15.97 -15.81
CA ALA A 186 -2.21 17.07 -15.31
C ALA A 186 -2.89 16.79 -13.95
N GLU A 187 -2.95 15.53 -13.53
CA GLU A 187 -3.46 15.16 -12.20
C GLU A 187 -2.47 15.48 -11.08
N GLU A 188 -1.22 15.85 -11.42
CA GLU A 188 -0.17 16.12 -10.42
C GLU A 188 -0.05 14.95 -9.42
N GLU A 189 -0.01 13.73 -9.98
CA GLU A 189 -0.10 12.49 -9.21
C GLU A 189 1.06 12.33 -8.24
N GLU A 190 0.72 11.86 -7.04
CA GLU A 190 1.63 11.38 -6.04
C GLU A 190 1.15 10.03 -5.48
N LEU A 191 2.10 9.10 -5.34
CA LEU A 191 1.81 7.74 -4.92
C LEU A 191 2.27 7.53 -3.47
N ILE A 192 1.31 7.34 -2.57
CA ILE A 192 1.59 6.95 -1.19
C ILE A 192 1.85 5.44 -1.15
N THR A 193 2.93 5.03 -0.49
CA THR A 193 3.29 3.61 -0.35
C THR A 193 2.30 2.84 0.54
N PRO A 194 2.22 1.51 0.40
CA PRO A 194 1.36 0.67 1.23
C PRO A 194 1.79 0.65 2.71
N GLY A 195 0.83 0.38 3.59
CA GLY A 195 0.99 0.26 5.03
C GLY A 195 0.83 1.57 5.81
N VAL A 196 0.44 2.67 5.15
CA VAL A 196 0.29 3.97 5.82
C VAL A 196 -0.97 3.99 6.68
N SER A 197 -0.79 4.27 7.97
CA SER A 197 -1.87 4.46 8.93
C SER A 197 -2.46 5.87 8.84
N PHE A 198 -3.76 5.98 9.08
CA PHE A 198 -4.49 7.23 9.05
C PHE A 198 -5.56 7.28 10.14
N ARG A 199 -5.94 8.49 10.52
CA ARG A 199 -7.12 8.77 11.33
C ARG A 199 -8.10 9.61 10.54
N VAL A 200 -9.40 9.36 10.72
CA VAL A 200 -10.46 10.20 10.17
C VAL A 200 -10.70 11.36 11.12
N LEU A 201 -10.60 12.59 10.63
CA LEU A 201 -10.88 13.79 11.42
C LEU A 201 -12.35 14.21 11.32
N SER A 202 -12.95 14.08 10.13
CA SER A 202 -14.36 14.39 9.94
C SER A 202 -14.87 13.84 8.61
N VAL A 203 -16.17 13.54 8.57
CA VAL A 203 -16.94 13.21 7.37
C VAL A 203 -18.05 14.24 7.22
N LYS A 204 -18.14 14.91 6.06
CA LYS A 204 -19.15 15.95 5.81
C LYS A 204 -19.70 15.85 4.39
N PHE A 205 -21.01 15.88 4.22
CA PHE A 205 -21.60 15.98 2.90
C PHE A 205 -21.54 17.41 2.35
N ASP A 206 -21.01 17.59 1.13
CA ASP A 206 -21.06 18.85 0.39
C ASP A 206 -22.25 18.84 -0.58
N PRO A 207 -23.34 19.59 -0.30
CA PRO A 207 -24.52 19.61 -1.14
C PRO A 207 -24.29 20.27 -2.51
N ARG A 208 -23.24 21.10 -2.66
CA ARG A 208 -22.95 21.80 -3.92
C ARG A 208 -22.41 20.84 -4.96
N HIS A 209 -21.48 19.98 -4.54
CA HIS A 209 -20.86 18.99 -5.40
C HIS A 209 -21.55 17.63 -5.32
N LYS A 210 -22.52 17.45 -4.40
CA LYS A 210 -23.21 16.20 -4.10
C LYS A 210 -22.23 15.07 -3.76
N LYS A 211 -21.21 15.38 -2.95
CA LYS A 211 -20.15 14.46 -2.55
C LYS A 211 -19.91 14.47 -1.05
N ASP A 212 -19.51 13.32 -0.51
CA ASP A 212 -18.99 13.25 0.86
C ASP A 212 -17.51 13.66 0.88
N LEU A 213 -17.19 14.60 1.78
CA LEU A 213 -15.84 15.09 2.05
C LEU A 213 -15.32 14.38 3.30
N ASN A 214 -14.36 13.49 3.10
CA ASN A 214 -13.71 12.77 4.18
C ASN A 214 -12.33 13.39 4.42
N THR A 215 -12.14 14.00 5.60
CA THR A 215 -10.86 14.62 5.98
C THR A 215 -10.08 13.68 6.89
N PHE A 216 -8.81 13.44 6.57
CA PHE A 216 -7.93 12.52 7.28
C PHE A 216 -6.63 13.22 7.68
N ASN A 217 -5.99 12.68 8.71
CA ASN A 217 -4.59 12.96 9.04
C ASN A 217 -3.80 11.65 9.07
N THR A 218 -2.64 11.59 8.40
CA THR A 218 -1.74 10.44 8.53
C THR A 218 -0.89 10.62 9.78
N SER A 219 -0.85 9.62 10.66
CA SER A 219 -0.11 9.72 11.91
C SER A 219 1.24 9.00 11.83
N SER A 220 2.19 9.42 12.68
CA SER A 220 3.45 8.72 12.91
C SER A 220 3.33 7.52 13.85
N HIS A 221 2.10 7.12 14.22
CA HIS A 221 1.92 6.05 15.21
C HIS A 221 2.58 4.81 14.67
N GLU A 222 3.67 4.37 15.34
CA GLU A 222 4.66 3.40 14.90
C GLU A 222 4.39 2.92 13.47
N GLN A 223 4.96 3.61 12.48
CA GLN A 223 5.03 3.06 11.12
C GLN A 223 5.72 1.71 11.28
N THR A 224 4.93 0.66 11.46
CA THR A 224 5.39 -0.72 11.38
C THR A 224 5.90 -0.75 9.96
N GLN A 225 7.22 -0.78 9.78
CA GLN A 225 7.80 -0.98 8.45
C GLN A 225 6.98 -2.06 7.82
N SER A 226 6.29 -1.70 6.73
CA SER A 226 5.22 -2.48 6.14
C SER A 226 5.53 -3.95 6.35
N VAL A 227 4.70 -4.65 7.12
CA VAL A 227 4.85 -6.09 7.32
C VAL A 227 4.96 -6.77 5.95
N LEU A 228 4.42 -6.17 4.90
CA LEU A 228 4.64 -6.53 3.51
C LEU A 228 6.07 -6.23 3.00
N GLY A 229 6.66 -5.06 3.24
CA GLY A 229 8.06 -4.77 2.87
C GLY A 229 9.07 -5.68 3.58
N ALA A 230 8.88 -5.93 4.88
CA ALA A 230 9.69 -6.87 5.65
C ALA A 230 9.42 -8.34 5.24
N ARG A 231 8.15 -8.74 5.00
CA ARG A 231 7.79 -10.10 4.55
C ARG A 231 8.16 -10.36 3.09
N LEU A 232 8.08 -9.38 2.20
CA LEU A 232 8.50 -9.51 0.80
C LEU A 232 10.03 -9.56 0.71
N ALA A 233 10.74 -8.79 1.54
CA ALA A 233 12.20 -8.90 1.66
C ALA A 233 12.62 -10.27 2.22
N SER A 234 11.92 -10.80 3.23
CA SER A 234 12.21 -12.14 3.78
C SER A 234 11.83 -13.30 2.86
N LEU A 235 10.88 -13.11 1.94
CA LEU A 235 10.48 -14.11 0.94
C LEU A 235 11.42 -14.17 -0.28
N ASN A 236 12.41 -13.27 -0.39
CA ASN A 236 13.21 -13.11 -1.61
C ASN A 236 14.59 -13.80 -1.58
N HIS A 237 14.86 -14.69 -0.62
CA HIS A 237 16.06 -15.54 -0.65
C HIS A 237 15.78 -16.93 -1.23
N ASN A 238 16.22 -17.09 -2.49
CA ASN A 238 16.82 -18.25 -3.19
C ASN A 238 16.19 -19.65 -3.17
N ASN A 239 16.28 -20.34 -4.33
CA ASN A 239 16.03 -21.77 -4.53
C ASN A 239 16.64 -22.68 -3.44
N LEU A 240 15.91 -22.95 -2.36
CA LEU A 240 16.28 -23.92 -1.33
C LEU A 240 15.04 -24.73 -0.96
N ASN A 241 15.23 -26.06 -0.90
CA ASN A 241 14.22 -27.09 -0.64
C ASN A 241 13.22 -26.71 0.47
N ASP A 242 12.00 -27.26 0.36
CA ASP A 242 10.87 -27.12 1.32
C ASP A 242 11.22 -27.27 2.81
N GLU A 243 12.37 -27.88 3.13
CA GLU A 243 12.91 -28.05 4.48
C GLU A 243 13.41 -26.74 5.11
N VAL A 244 14.06 -25.86 4.33
CA VAL A 244 14.56 -24.56 4.84
C VAL A 244 13.42 -23.56 5.05
N LEU A 245 12.36 -23.68 4.25
CA LEU A 245 11.12 -22.91 4.44
C LEU A 245 10.40 -23.29 5.75
N ARG A 246 10.49 -24.57 6.18
CA ARG A 246 9.95 -25.03 7.46
C ARG A 246 10.78 -24.57 8.66
N ASP A 247 12.10 -24.51 8.52
CA ASP A 247 12.98 -24.05 9.61
C ASP A 247 12.90 -22.53 9.81
N LEU A 248 12.80 -21.72 8.74
CA LEU A 248 12.55 -20.28 8.85
C LEU A 248 11.18 -19.92 9.42
N LEU A 249 10.19 -20.82 9.30
CA LEU A 249 8.87 -20.68 9.93
C LEU A 249 8.84 -21.20 11.38
N ARG A 250 9.87 -21.93 11.84
CA ARG A 250 10.03 -22.37 13.24
C ARG A 250 10.68 -21.31 14.13
N ASP A 251 11.55 -20.47 13.58
CA ASP A 251 12.29 -19.45 14.34
C ASP A 251 11.53 -18.12 14.52
N VAL A 252 10.34 -18.00 13.90
CA VAL A 252 9.40 -16.92 14.19
C VAL A 252 8.43 -17.45 15.24
N ASP A 253 8.70 -17.15 16.51
CA ASP A 253 7.89 -17.50 17.70
C ASP A 253 6.39 -17.19 17.49
N LEU A 254 5.66 -18.16 16.94
CA LEU A 254 4.21 -18.14 16.73
C LEU A 254 3.50 -19.25 17.51
N TYR A 255 4.18 -19.89 18.46
CA TYR A 255 3.58 -20.88 19.36
C TYR A 255 3.91 -20.53 20.81
N ASN A 256 3.10 -19.67 21.42
CA ASN A 256 2.85 -19.64 22.88
C ASN A 256 1.61 -18.76 23.20
N LEU A 257 0.46 -19.11 22.62
CA LEU A 257 -0.84 -18.76 23.21
C LEU A 257 -1.41 -20.04 23.80
N THR A 258 -1.74 -20.01 25.08
CA THR A 258 -2.26 -21.17 25.80
C THR A 258 -3.72 -21.42 25.41
N ASP A 259 -4.22 -22.64 25.65
CA ASP A 259 -5.57 -23.11 25.30
C ASP A 259 -6.73 -22.28 25.91
N ALA A 260 -6.43 -21.28 26.75
CA ALA A 260 -7.41 -20.36 27.32
C ALA A 260 -7.85 -19.24 26.36
N ASP A 261 -7.06 -18.92 25.32
CA ASP A 261 -7.37 -17.83 24.38
C ASP A 261 -8.17 -18.30 23.15
N ALA A 262 -8.30 -19.61 22.94
CA ALA A 262 -9.04 -20.19 21.82
C ALA A 262 -10.57 -20.12 21.98
N VAL A 263 -11.07 -19.83 23.19
CA VAL A 263 -12.51 -19.87 23.51
C VAL A 263 -13.21 -18.51 23.27
N LEU A 264 -12.45 -17.42 23.06
CA LEU A 264 -13.03 -16.08 22.85
C LEU A 264 -13.15 -15.67 21.38
N LEU A 265 -12.64 -16.47 20.44
CA LEU A 265 -12.53 -16.10 19.02
C LEU A 265 -13.67 -16.62 18.13
N ASP A 266 -14.50 -17.55 18.61
CA ASP A 266 -15.62 -18.12 17.86
C ASP A 266 -16.85 -17.18 17.79
N ASP A 267 -16.94 -16.19 18.70
CA ASP A 267 -18.09 -15.27 18.79
C ASP A 267 -17.94 -13.96 17.99
N LEU A 268 -16.77 -13.71 17.37
CA LEU A 268 -16.45 -12.40 16.75
C LEU A 268 -16.39 -12.41 15.22
N LEU A 269 -16.54 -13.56 14.57
CA LEU A 269 -16.34 -13.69 13.12
C LEU A 269 -17.65 -13.87 12.36
N GLY A 270 -18.31 -12.73 12.13
CA GLY A 270 -19.13 -12.53 10.95
C GLY A 270 -19.00 -11.08 10.54
N PHE A 271 -18.32 -10.78 9.43
CA PHE A 271 -18.68 -9.77 8.43
C PHE A 271 -17.53 -9.50 7.44
N GLU A 272 -17.91 -9.47 6.17
CA GLU A 272 -17.07 -9.34 4.98
C GLU A 272 -16.27 -8.01 4.92
N GLY A 273 -14.97 -8.15 4.65
CA GLY A 273 -14.13 -7.19 3.91
C GLY A 273 -14.08 -5.74 4.41
N GLN A 274 -13.40 -5.46 5.53
CA GLN A 274 -12.99 -4.09 5.88
C GLN A 274 -11.66 -4.01 6.66
N CYS A 275 -11.08 -2.81 6.58
CA CYS A 275 -9.90 -2.30 7.28
C CYS A 275 -9.59 -3.05 8.59
N ILE A 276 -8.37 -3.60 8.67
CA ILE A 276 -7.88 -4.29 9.87
C ILE A 276 -7.85 -3.27 11.02
N ARG A 277 -8.79 -3.39 11.96
CA ARG A 277 -8.80 -2.63 13.21
C ARG A 277 -7.69 -3.18 14.10
N SER A 278 -6.74 -2.33 14.50
CA SER A 278 -5.80 -2.71 15.57
C SER A 278 -6.48 -2.50 16.93
N GLY A 279 -6.91 -3.58 17.56
CA GLY A 279 -7.39 -3.58 18.94
C GLY A 279 -6.24 -3.79 19.94
N ASP A 280 -6.25 -2.96 20.98
CA ASP A 280 -5.56 -3.03 22.28
C ASP A 280 -4.06 -3.29 22.36
N ILE A 281 -3.29 -2.19 22.44
CA ILE A 281 -2.08 -2.12 23.26
C ILE A 281 -2.15 -0.86 24.13
N ASN A 282 -2.35 -1.05 25.43
CA ASN A 282 -2.23 -0.01 26.44
C ASN A 282 -0.78 0.50 26.52
N LYS A 283 -0.56 1.79 26.20
CA LYS A 283 0.17 2.76 27.03
C LYS A 283 0.20 4.15 26.37
N GLU A 284 -0.19 5.12 27.18
CA GLU A 284 -0.22 6.56 26.92
C GLU A 284 1.17 7.12 26.55
N VAL A 285 1.26 7.84 25.44
CA VAL A 285 2.28 8.88 25.22
C VAL A 285 1.59 10.12 24.66
N ARG A 286 1.34 11.09 25.55
CA ARG A 286 1.06 12.47 25.13
C ARG A 286 2.39 13.10 24.73
N MET A 287 2.48 13.60 23.50
CA MET A 287 3.47 14.63 23.18
C MET A 287 2.82 15.73 22.33
N VAL A 288 2.37 16.76 23.04
CA VAL A 288 2.11 18.08 22.47
C VAL A 288 3.42 18.86 22.60
N LEU A 289 4.07 19.19 21.49
CA LEU A 289 5.09 20.24 21.49
C LEU A 289 4.48 21.50 20.89
N LEU A 290 4.12 22.40 21.81
CA LEU A 290 3.83 23.80 21.51
C LEU A 290 5.11 24.46 20.99
N GLY A 291 4.98 25.18 19.89
CA GLY A 291 5.98 26.16 19.48
C GLY A 291 6.15 27.24 20.54
N GLY A 292 7.39 27.53 20.89
CA GLY A 292 7.79 28.62 21.76
C GLY A 292 9.07 29.24 21.22
N THR A 293 8.92 30.48 20.77
CA THR A 293 9.92 31.39 20.21
C THR A 293 11.04 31.76 21.20
N GLY A 294 12.24 32.05 20.69
CA GLY A 294 13.03 33.19 21.17
C GLY A 294 14.42 32.91 21.73
N ASN A 295 15.41 33.36 20.95
CA ASN A 295 16.66 34.07 21.30
C ASN A 295 17.49 33.69 22.53
N GLY A 296 18.79 33.48 22.29
CA GLY A 296 19.86 33.53 23.29
C GLY A 296 21.04 32.67 22.90
#